data_AF-A0A947FZN1-F1
#
_entry.id   AF-A0A947FZN1-F1
#
_cell.length_a   1.000
_cell.length_b   1.000
_cell.length_c   1.000
_cell.angle_alpha   90.00
_cell.angle_beta   90.00
_cell.angle_gamma   90.00
#
_symmetry.space_group_name_H-M   'P 1'
#
loop_
_entity.id
_entity.type
_entity.pdbx_description
1 polymer ?
#
loop_
_entity_poly.entity_id
_entity_poly.type
_entity_poly.pdbx_seq_one_letter_code
_entity_poly.pdbx_strand_id
1 'polypeptide(L)'
;MAEPGNIAFGRYLRALRERRALSLLEVASLSQAFAETLNKGYLSRVENGRQRLAFAKLIPLGRIYKVAADVLLERLELDLELERVGAPDTEGLDLEELRRR
;
A
#
# COMPACT_ATOMS: atom_id res chain seq x y z
N MET A 1 6.11 16.91 0.89
CA MET A 1 5.87 15.99 -0.25
C MET A 1 5.51 14.63 0.34
N ALA A 2 4.75 13.78 -0.37
CA ALA A 2 4.44 12.43 0.10
C ALA A 2 5.69 11.54 -0.01
N GLU A 3 5.95 10.73 1.02
CA GLU A 3 7.09 9.80 1.06
C GLU A 3 6.94 8.71 -0.02
N PRO A 4 7.97 8.47 -0.86
CA PRO A 4 7.95 7.45 -1.91
C PRO A 4 7.45 6.07 -1.46
N GLY A 5 7.88 5.59 -0.29
CA GLY A 5 7.43 4.31 0.27
C GLY A 5 5.93 4.31 0.58
N ASN A 6 5.39 5.41 1.12
CA ASN A 6 3.94 5.55 1.34
C ASN A 6 3.16 5.57 0.02
N ILE A 7 3.72 6.17 -1.04
CA ILE A 7 3.10 6.17 -2.38
C ILE A 7 3.08 4.76 -2.96
N ALA A 8 4.20 4.03 -2.89
CA ALA A 8 4.31 2.66 -3.39
C ALA A 8 3.32 1.73 -2.66
N PHE A 9 3.29 1.80 -1.33
CA PHE A 9 2.36 1.01 -0.53
C PHE A 9 0.90 1.41 -0.77
N GLY A 10 0.60 2.70 -0.91
CA GLY A 10 -0.73 3.20 -1.25
C GLY A 10 -1.23 2.65 -2.59
N ARG A 11 -0.37 2.60 -3.61
CA ARG A 11 -0.67 1.99 -4.92
C ARG A 11 -0.92 0.49 -4.79
N TYR A 12 -0.17 -0.21 -3.95
CA TYR A 12 -0.39 -1.63 -3.67
C TYR A 12 -1.77 -1.87 -3.03
N LEU A 13 -2.15 -1.11 -2.00
CA LEU A 13 -3.47 -1.20 -1.38
C LEU A 13 -4.61 -0.92 -2.38
N ARG A 14 -4.42 0.09 -3.24
CA ARG A 14 -5.37 0.39 -4.32
C ARG A 14 -5.53 -0.79 -5.28
N ALA A 15 -4.43 -1.41 -5.68
CA ALA A 15 -4.46 -2.59 -6.55
C ALA A 15 -5.18 -3.77 -5.89
N LEU A 16 -4.97 -4.02 -4.60
CA LEU A 16 -5.72 -5.03 -3.84
C LEU A 16 -7.23 -4.72 -3.84
N ARG A 17 -7.60 -3.48 -3.54
CA ARG A 17 -9.01 -3.05 -3.54
C ARG A 17 -9.66 -3.26 -4.91
N GLU A 18 -8.99 -2.83 -5.98
CA GLU A 18 -9.50 -2.93 -7.35
C GLU A 18 -9.61 -4.39 -7.81
N ARG A 19 -8.69 -5.28 -7.43
CA ARG A 19 -8.81 -6.74 -7.67
C ARG A 19 -10.02 -7.36 -7.00
N ARG A 20 -10.51 -6.77 -5.90
CA ARG A 20 -11.74 -7.17 -5.21
C ARG A 20 -12.98 -6.50 -5.79
N ALA A 21 -12.85 -5.66 -6.82
CA ALA A 21 -13.90 -4.82 -7.39
C ALA A 21 -14.60 -3.94 -6.35
N LEU A 22 -13.88 -3.47 -5.33
CA LEU A 22 -14.43 -2.63 -4.26
C LEU A 22 -14.15 -1.15 -4.51
N SER A 23 -15.11 -0.30 -4.23
CA SER A 23 -14.94 1.13 -4.06
C SER A 23 -14.41 1.46 -2.66
N LEU A 24 -13.87 2.66 -2.50
CA LEU A 24 -13.46 3.16 -1.18
C LEU A 24 -14.63 3.24 -0.18
N LEU A 25 -15.84 3.50 -0.68
CA LEU A 25 -17.04 3.55 0.16
C LEU A 25 -17.41 2.15 0.67
N GLU A 26 -17.35 1.14 -0.19
CA GLU A 26 -17.63 -0.24 0.20
C GLU A 26 -16.61 -0.77 1.22
N VAL A 27 -15.32 -0.46 1.06
CA VAL A 27 -14.30 -0.82 2.07
C VAL A 27 -14.61 -0.15 3.41
N ALA A 28 -14.99 1.14 3.41
CA ALA A 28 -15.39 1.83 4.63
C ALA A 28 -16.63 1.19 5.29
N SER A 29 -17.63 0.80 4.50
CA SER A 29 -18.82 0.10 4.99
C SER A 29 -18.49 -1.29 5.56
N LEU A 30 -17.69 -2.08 4.86
CA LEU A 30 -17.25 -3.41 5.32
C LEU A 30 -16.42 -3.33 6.59
N SER A 31 -15.68 -2.23 6.78
CA SER A 31 -14.88 -2.04 7.99
C SER A 31 -15.70 -1.87 9.27
N GLN A 32 -17.00 -1.55 9.17
CA GLN A 32 -17.87 -1.37 10.34
C GLN A 32 -18.08 -2.66 11.15
N ALA A 33 -17.76 -3.81 10.57
CA ALA A 33 -17.82 -5.10 11.25
C ALA A 33 -16.63 -5.36 12.20
N PHE A 34 -15.63 -4.46 12.23
CA PHE A 34 -14.43 -4.61 13.06
C PHE A 34 -14.37 -3.50 14.11
N ALA A 35 -13.62 -3.75 15.19
CA ALA A 35 -13.37 -2.74 16.23
C ALA A 35 -12.72 -1.47 15.64
N GLU A 36 -11.81 -1.66 14.68
CA GLU A 36 -11.18 -0.56 13.96
C GLU A 36 -11.87 -0.29 12.64
N THR A 37 -12.52 0.86 12.56
CA THR A 37 -13.22 1.30 11.36
C THR A 37 -12.33 2.17 10.47
N LEU A 38 -12.67 2.17 9.18
CA LEU A 38 -12.05 2.99 8.16
C LEU A 38 -13.12 3.91 7.55
N ASN A 39 -12.71 5.10 7.13
CA ASN A 39 -13.56 5.99 6.35
C ASN A 39 -12.96 6.25 4.97
N LYS A 40 -13.82 6.65 4.02
CA LYS A 40 -13.44 6.91 2.62
C LYS A 40 -12.29 7.92 2.50
N GLY A 41 -12.30 8.98 3.31
CA GLY A 41 -11.29 10.02 3.27
C GLY A 41 -9.91 9.52 3.71
N TYR A 42 -9.87 8.72 4.77
CA TYR A 42 -8.66 8.06 5.25
C TYR A 42 -8.09 7.12 4.18
N LEU A 43 -8.91 6.22 3.63
CA LEU A 43 -8.50 5.29 2.58
C LEU A 43 -7.97 6.02 1.35
N SER A 44 -8.65 7.09 0.92
CA SER A 44 -8.19 7.93 -0.20
C SER A 44 -6.81 8.52 0.06
N ARG A 45 -6.57 9.09 1.25
CA ARG A 45 -5.24 9.65 1.57
C ARG A 45 -4.17 8.56 1.62
N VAL A 46 -4.47 7.38 2.16
CA VAL A 46 -3.55 6.25 2.20
C VAL A 46 -3.21 5.75 0.79
N GLU A 47 -4.21 5.48 -0.04
CA GLU A 47 -3.99 4.97 -1.41
C GLU A 47 -3.23 5.96 -2.31
N ASN A 48 -3.29 7.25 -1.99
CA ASN A 48 -2.54 8.30 -2.70
C ASN A 48 -1.22 8.68 -2.01
N GLY A 49 -0.77 7.92 -0.99
CA GLY A 49 0.47 8.16 -0.26
C GLY A 49 0.47 9.45 0.59
N ARG A 50 -0.67 10.13 0.73
CA ARG A 50 -0.81 11.38 1.49
C ARG A 50 -0.92 11.17 3.00
N GLN A 51 -1.09 9.92 3.43
CA GLN A 51 -1.15 9.54 4.83
C GLN A 51 -0.61 8.11 4.99
N ARG A 52 0.20 7.88 6.03
CA ARG A 52 0.68 6.53 6.38
C ARG A 52 -0.47 5.67 6.92
N LEU A 53 -0.44 4.37 6.60
CA LEU A 53 -1.37 3.41 7.18
C LEU A 53 -1.10 3.26 8.69
N ALA A 54 -2.14 3.37 9.49
CA ALA A 54 -2.07 3.13 10.93
C ALA A 54 -2.12 1.62 11.19
N PHE A 55 -1.23 1.12 12.05
CA PHE A 55 -1.07 -0.32 12.31
C PHE A 55 -2.39 -1.00 12.72
N ALA A 56 -3.18 -0.35 13.58
CA ALA A 56 -4.48 -0.84 14.02
C ALA A 56 -5.46 -1.13 12.87
N LYS A 57 -5.24 -0.54 11.69
CA LYS A 57 -6.09 -0.68 10.49
C LYS A 57 -5.63 -1.78 9.54
N LEU A 58 -4.52 -2.46 9.83
CA LEU A 58 -4.05 -3.61 9.04
C LEU A 58 -5.02 -4.80 9.12
N ILE A 59 -5.55 -5.09 10.30
CA ILE A 59 -6.47 -6.22 10.51
C ILE A 59 -7.73 -6.09 9.64
N PRO A 60 -8.53 -5.00 9.70
CA PRO A 60 -9.72 -4.87 8.86
C PRO A 60 -9.37 -4.89 7.38
N LEU A 61 -8.30 -4.21 6.94
CA LEU A 61 -7.88 -4.22 5.53
C LEU A 61 -7.50 -5.62 5.05
N GLY A 62 -6.75 -6.39 5.85
CA GLY A 62 -6.39 -7.77 5.52
C GLY A 62 -7.62 -8.67 5.37
N ARG A 63 -8.60 -8.55 6.28
CA ARG A 63 -9.85 -9.33 6.21
C ARG A 63 -10.72 -8.96 5.01
N ILE A 64 -10.78 -7.69 4.64
CA ILE A 64 -11.57 -7.20 3.49
C ILE A 64 -10.89 -7.59 2.17
N TYR A 65 -9.58 -7.39 2.07
CA TYR A 65 -8.81 -7.69 0.86
C TYR A 65 -8.42 -9.16 0.71
N LYS A 66 -8.68 -9.98 1.73
CA LYS A 66 -8.30 -11.40 1.80
C LYS A 66 -6.79 -11.60 1.68
N VAL A 67 -6.04 -10.76 2.38
CA VAL A 67 -4.58 -10.83 2.52
C VAL A 67 -4.28 -10.88 4.01
N ALA A 68 -3.33 -11.72 4.41
CA ALA A 68 -2.93 -11.80 5.81
C ALA A 68 -2.29 -10.47 6.27
N ALA A 69 -2.51 -10.07 7.52
CA ALA A 69 -2.11 -8.74 7.99
C ALA A 69 -0.58 -8.58 8.11
N ASP A 70 0.12 -9.67 8.41
CA ASP A 70 1.58 -9.80 8.35
C ASP A 70 2.12 -9.58 6.94
N VAL A 71 1.48 -10.12 5.90
CA VAL A 71 1.87 -9.86 4.50
C VAL A 71 1.71 -8.38 4.13
N LEU A 72 0.67 -7.71 4.63
CA LEU A 72 0.51 -6.26 4.44
C LEU A 72 1.58 -5.46 5.18
N LEU A 73 1.97 -5.89 6.38
CA LEU A 73 3.03 -5.27 7.17
C LEU A 73 4.38 -5.42 6.49
N GLU A 74 4.76 -6.65 6.13
CA GLU A 74 6.00 -6.96 5.44
C GLU A 74 6.12 -6.15 4.15
N ARG A 75 5.02 -6.05 3.38
CA ARG A 75 5.01 -5.22 2.18
C ARG A 75 5.24 -3.73 2.48
N LEU A 76 4.64 -3.18 3.53
CA LEU A 76 4.88 -1.80 3.94
C LEU A 76 6.34 -1.58 4.34
N GLU A 77 6.92 -2.52 5.10
CA GLU A 77 8.32 -2.44 5.52
C GLU A 77 9.27 -2.49 4.32
N LEU A 78 9.02 -3.37 3.35
CA LEU A 78 9.79 -3.41 2.11
C LEU A 78 9.71 -2.11 1.31
N ASP A 79 8.51 -1.52 1.16
CA ASP A 79 8.34 -0.26 0.43
C ASP A 79 9.06 0.92 1.15
N LEU A 80 9.10 0.93 2.49
CA LEU A 80 9.85 1.92 3.28
C LEU A 80 11.37 1.67 3.23
N GLU A 81 11.79 0.42 3.25
CA GLU A 81 13.20 0.05 3.17
C GLU A 81 13.80 0.40 1.81
N LEU A 82 13.05 0.21 0.72
CA LEU A 82 13.45 0.64 -0.62
C LEU A 82 13.66 2.15 -0.71
N GLU A 83 12.84 2.94 -0.03
CA GLU A 83 13.05 4.40 0.06
C GLU A 83 14.37 4.73 0.78
N ARG A 84 14.72 3.96 1.82
CA ARG A 84 15.94 4.14 2.60
C ARG A 84 17.21 3.72 1.86
N VAL A 85 17.17 2.55 1.22
CA VAL A 85 18.30 1.97 0.48
C VAL A 85 18.53 2.72 -0.85
N GLY A 86 17.48 3.33 -1.37
CA GLY A 86 17.49 3.98 -2.68
C GLY A 86 17.23 2.98 -3.80
N ALA A 87 16.66 3.48 -4.90
CA ALA A 87 16.53 2.68 -6.11
C ALA A 87 17.91 2.45 -6.74
N PRO A 88 18.15 1.28 -7.35
CA PRO A 88 19.34 1.07 -8.16
C PRO A 88 19.40 2.13 -9.28
N ASP A 89 20.57 2.72 -9.46
CA ASP A 89 20.82 3.70 -10.52
C ASP A 89 20.78 3.00 -11.88
N THR A 90 19.59 3.11 -12.47
CA THR A 90 19.18 2.49 -13.73
C THR A 90 18.77 3.53 -14.76
N GLU A 91 18.94 4.82 -14.43
CA GLU A 91 18.52 5.91 -15.30
C GLU A 91 19.40 5.95 -16.56
N GLY A 92 18.75 5.94 -17.73
CA GLY A 92 19.43 5.94 -19.02
C GLY A 92 20.05 4.61 -19.44
N LEU A 93 19.93 3.54 -18.64
CA LEU A 93 20.41 2.21 -19.00
C LEU A 93 19.35 1.42 -19.75
N ASP A 94 19.76 0.73 -20.81
CA ASP A 94 18.94 -0.26 -21.48
C ASP A 94 19.02 -1.65 -20.81
N LEU A 95 18.17 -2.57 -21.26
CA LEU A 95 18.09 -3.92 -20.68
C LEU A 95 19.39 -4.73 -20.85
N GLU A 96 20.12 -4.51 -21.94
CA GLU A 96 21.37 -5.23 -22.20
C GLU A 96 22.49 -4.72 -21.30
N GLU A 97 22.52 -3.42 -21.03
CA GLU A 97 23.44 -2.78 -20.09
C GLU A 97 23.18 -3.22 -18.64
N LEU A 98 21.91 -3.34 -18.26
CA LEU A 98 21.52 -3.85 -16.95
C LEU A 98 21.92 -5.31 -16.73
N ARG A 99 21.91 -6.14 -17.78
CA ARG A 99 22.29 -7.57 -17.70
C ARG A 99 23.80 -7.81 -17.55
N ARG A 100 24.64 -6.82 -17.87
CA ARG A 100 26.11 -6.94 -17.81
C ARG A 100 26.71 -6.55 -16.45
N ARG A 101 25.91 -5.96 -15.56
CA ARG A 101 26.27 -5.67 -14.17
C ARG A 101 26.03 -6.88 -13.28
#